data_AF-A0A4Q4V3M7-F1
#
_entry.id   AF-A0A4Q4V3M7-F1
#
_cell.length_a   1.000
_cell.length_b   1.000
_cell.length_c   1.000
_cell.angle_alpha   90.00
_cell.angle_beta   90.00
_cell.angle_gamma   90.00
#
_symmetry.space_group_name_H-M   'P 1'
#
loop_
_entity.id
_entity.type
_entity.pdbx_description
1 polymer ?
#
loop_
_entity_poly.entity_id
_entity_poly.type
_entity_poly.pdbx_seq_one_letter_code
_entity_poly.pdbx_strand_id
1 'polypeptide(L)'
;MGAILAALFFEPAAASSADEVTAGRRRNPLLEAAFPPFFRENVRYSNNGGNNMDALMVRGVEDPFSFTDAGAGRRDAFLRRDASWRRMLVQQPAARKIGCTEQRGQYEKMFYSATLSEPRGLRMATLYDIAYQFMDTPKALKSYDSFGVYWRVPEHDPKVGEWSWKVGSYEVAMEKFENDVAVVVLRNVAGNRPPDWCSKPGKASLSKKY
;
A
#
# COMPACT_ATOMS: atom_id res chain seq x y z
N MET A 1 29.21 -4.62 6.54
CA MET A 1 28.17 -3.74 7.11
C MET A 1 26.71 -4.15 6.80
N GLY A 2 26.41 -5.11 5.90
CA GLY A 2 25.02 -5.43 5.52
C GLY A 2 24.21 -6.31 6.50
N ALA A 3 24.85 -7.16 7.31
CA ALA A 3 24.15 -8.13 8.17
C ALA A 3 23.41 -7.50 9.36
N ILE A 4 23.92 -6.38 9.90
CA ILE A 4 23.34 -5.70 11.07
C ILE A 4 22.03 -4.99 10.70
N LEU A 5 21.95 -4.39 9.51
CA LEU A 5 20.73 -3.76 9.01
C LEU A 5 19.65 -4.81 8.74
N ALA A 6 20.00 -5.96 8.15
CA ALA A 6 19.03 -7.04 7.91
C ALA A 6 18.42 -7.54 9.24
N ALA A 7 19.24 -7.79 10.26
CA ALA A 7 18.80 -8.24 11.58
C ALA A 7 17.81 -7.26 12.24
N LEU A 8 18.06 -5.94 12.10
CA LEU A 8 17.23 -4.89 12.69
C LEU A 8 15.77 -4.91 12.18
N PHE A 9 15.53 -5.37 10.96
CA PHE A 9 14.19 -5.40 10.37
C PHE A 9 13.47 -6.74 10.55
N PHE A 10 13.96 -7.66 11.37
CA PHE A 10 13.17 -8.85 11.75
C PHE A 10 12.35 -8.63 13.02
N GLU A 11 12.91 -7.86 13.95
CA GLU A 11 12.33 -7.59 15.27
C GLU A 11 11.64 -6.21 15.29
N PRO A 12 10.33 -6.13 15.61
CA PRO A 12 9.60 -4.88 15.56
C PRO A 12 9.96 -3.99 16.76
N ALA A 13 10.49 -2.79 16.49
CA ALA A 13 10.53 -1.75 17.51
C ALA A 13 9.14 -1.10 17.61
N ALA A 14 8.65 -0.92 18.84
CA ALA A 14 7.45 -0.13 19.08
C ALA A 14 7.81 1.36 18.94
N ALA A 15 6.92 2.11 18.32
CA ALA A 15 6.94 3.56 18.45
C ALA A 15 6.36 3.95 19.82
N SER A 16 6.91 5.02 20.39
CA SER A 16 6.46 5.64 21.64
C SER A 16 5.27 6.58 21.42
N SER A 17 5.08 7.07 20.18
CA SER A 17 3.95 7.90 19.77
C SER A 17 3.56 7.64 18.30
N ALA A 18 2.40 8.14 17.87
CA ALA A 18 1.98 8.07 16.47
C ALA A 18 2.95 8.81 15.54
N ASP A 19 3.41 10.00 15.97
CA ASP A 19 4.33 10.85 15.20
C ASP A 19 5.71 10.17 15.00
N GLU A 20 6.16 9.36 15.96
CA GLU A 20 7.43 8.64 15.82
C GLU A 20 7.36 7.58 14.69
N VAL A 21 6.19 7.00 14.44
CA VAL A 21 5.98 6.03 13.34
C VAL A 21 6.15 6.69 11.97
N THR A 22 5.90 7.99 11.84
CA THR A 22 5.90 8.74 10.58
C THR A 22 7.16 9.60 10.42
N ALA A 23 7.50 10.45 11.40
CA ALA A 23 8.61 11.40 11.34
C ALA A 23 9.98 10.75 11.56
N GLY A 24 10.05 9.69 12.37
CA GLY A 24 11.28 8.91 12.66
C GLY A 24 11.47 7.70 11.75
N ARG A 25 10.62 7.55 10.72
CA ARG A 25 10.54 6.34 9.89
C ARG A 25 11.84 6.08 9.12
N ARG A 26 12.33 4.85 9.23
CA ARG A 26 13.41 4.30 8.39
C ARG A 26 12.85 3.11 7.60
N ARG A 27 12.85 3.22 6.27
CA ARG A 27 12.47 2.13 5.37
C ARG A 27 13.56 1.06 5.35
N ASN A 28 13.17 -0.18 5.07
CA ASN A 28 14.11 -1.28 4.98
C ASN A 28 14.89 -1.21 3.65
N PRO A 29 16.20 -0.88 3.66
CA PRO A 29 16.96 -0.63 2.44
C PRO A 29 17.12 -1.87 1.56
N LEU A 30 17.07 -3.07 2.16
CA LEU A 30 17.16 -4.33 1.41
C LEU A 30 15.87 -4.61 0.64
N LEU A 31 14.72 -4.29 1.24
CA LEU A 31 13.44 -4.41 0.56
C LEU A 31 13.24 -3.31 -0.47
N GLU A 32 13.70 -2.09 -0.17
CA GLU A 32 13.66 -0.95 -1.10
C GLU A 32 14.44 -1.26 -2.38
N ALA A 33 15.63 -1.86 -2.27
CA ALA A 33 16.40 -2.29 -3.43
C ALA A 33 15.76 -3.47 -4.19
N ALA A 34 15.12 -4.41 -3.49
CA ALA A 34 14.54 -5.61 -4.10
C ALA A 34 13.13 -5.39 -4.69
N PHE A 35 12.37 -4.43 -4.15
CA PHE A 35 10.99 -4.11 -4.52
C PHE A 35 10.78 -2.62 -4.80
N PRO A 36 11.55 -1.99 -5.72
CA PRO A 36 11.47 -0.53 -5.93
C PRO A 36 10.05 0.04 -6.11
N PRO A 37 9.11 -0.63 -6.81
CA PRO A 37 7.75 -0.10 -6.97
C PRO A 37 6.97 0.09 -5.66
N PHE A 38 7.28 -0.68 -4.61
CA PHE A 38 6.63 -0.54 -3.28
C PHE A 38 7.26 0.58 -2.44
N PHE A 39 8.46 1.04 -2.78
CA PHE A 39 9.24 1.99 -1.98
C PHE A 39 9.45 3.33 -2.69
N ARG A 40 8.60 3.66 -3.68
CA ARG A 40 8.62 4.97 -4.33
C ARG A 40 8.47 6.10 -3.31
N GLU A 41 9.16 7.20 -3.58
CA GLU A 41 9.02 8.40 -2.77
C GLU A 41 7.68 9.09 -3.05
N ASN A 42 7.14 9.74 -2.01
CA ASN A 42 5.96 10.56 -2.17
C ASN A 42 6.31 11.77 -3.04
N VAL A 43 5.63 11.91 -4.17
CA VAL A 43 5.80 13.06 -5.06
C VAL A 43 4.88 14.18 -4.59
N ARG A 44 5.41 15.41 -4.48
CA ARG A 44 4.63 16.59 -4.09
C ARG A 44 4.07 17.32 -5.31
N TYR A 45 2.87 17.87 -5.18
CA TYR A 45 2.40 18.87 -6.12
C TYR A 45 3.11 20.20 -5.89
N SER A 46 3.59 20.81 -6.98
CA SER A 46 4.29 22.10 -6.94
C SER A 46 3.41 23.26 -6.44
N ASN A 47 2.09 23.18 -6.62
CA ASN A 47 1.21 24.35 -6.53
C ASN A 47 0.44 24.45 -5.20
N ASN A 48 0.35 23.38 -4.42
CA ASN A 48 -0.56 23.27 -3.28
C ASN A 48 0.00 22.42 -2.12
N GLY A 49 1.27 22.01 -2.18
CA GLY A 49 2.02 21.42 -1.06
C GLY A 49 1.63 19.99 -0.64
N GLY A 50 0.49 19.48 -1.11
CA GLY A 50 0.06 18.09 -0.88
C GLY A 50 0.75 17.08 -1.79
N ASN A 51 0.66 15.79 -1.45
CA ASN A 51 1.21 14.71 -2.27
C ASN A 51 0.35 14.42 -3.52
N ASN A 52 0.99 13.96 -4.60
CA ASN A 52 0.36 13.52 -5.83
C ASN A 52 0.16 12.00 -5.79
N MET A 53 -1.08 11.55 -5.60
CA MET A 53 -1.42 10.14 -5.57
C MET A 53 -1.23 9.46 -6.93
N ASP A 54 -1.50 10.13 -8.05
CA ASP A 54 -1.34 9.54 -9.38
C ASP A 54 0.12 9.22 -9.69
N ALA A 55 1.06 10.00 -9.16
CA ALA A 55 2.49 9.76 -9.30
C ALA A 55 2.99 8.53 -8.51
N LEU A 56 2.21 8.05 -7.54
CA LEU A 56 2.50 6.83 -6.78
C LEU A 56 1.96 5.57 -7.45
N MET A 57 1.09 5.70 -8.44
CA MET A 57 0.45 4.58 -9.11
C MET A 57 1.43 3.90 -10.07
N VAL A 58 1.71 2.63 -9.81
CA VAL A 58 2.48 1.74 -10.67
C VAL A 58 1.59 1.25 -11.80
N ARG A 59 2.01 1.45 -13.04
CA ARG A 59 1.28 1.05 -14.27
C ARG A 59 2.18 0.22 -15.19
N GLY A 60 1.61 -0.78 -15.87
CA GLY A 60 2.25 -1.45 -17.00
C GLY A 60 3.61 -2.09 -16.71
N VAL A 61 4.65 -1.70 -17.46
CA VAL A 61 6.01 -2.31 -17.50
C VAL A 61 6.77 -2.21 -16.17
N GLU A 62 6.38 -1.28 -15.30
CA GLU A 62 6.97 -1.10 -13.96
C GLU A 62 6.25 -1.91 -12.88
N ASP A 63 5.25 -2.70 -13.26
CA ASP A 63 4.50 -3.57 -12.36
C ASP A 63 5.45 -4.62 -11.74
N PRO A 64 5.67 -4.63 -10.42
CA PRO A 64 6.45 -5.67 -9.75
C PRO A 64 5.82 -7.06 -9.90
N PHE A 65 4.57 -7.13 -10.35
CA PHE A 65 3.85 -8.34 -10.71
C PHE A 65 3.79 -8.59 -12.22
N SER A 66 4.48 -7.79 -13.05
CA SER A 66 4.71 -8.09 -14.47
C SER A 66 5.65 -9.29 -14.57
N PHE A 67 5.09 -10.48 -14.36
CA PHE A 67 5.79 -11.75 -14.46
C PHE A 67 6.08 -12.14 -15.91
N THR A 68 5.58 -11.36 -16.88
CA THR A 68 5.77 -11.57 -18.31
C THR A 68 7.20 -11.30 -18.75
N ASP A 69 7.91 -10.36 -18.12
CA ASP A 69 9.30 -10.03 -18.47
C ASP A 69 10.35 -10.66 -17.53
N ALA A 70 9.92 -11.16 -16.37
CA ALA A 70 10.82 -11.59 -15.29
C ALA A 70 11.39 -13.01 -15.43
N GLY A 71 10.88 -13.83 -16.37
CA GLY A 71 11.20 -15.25 -16.47
C GLY A 71 10.60 -16.08 -15.31
N ALA A 72 10.23 -17.33 -15.58
CA ALA A 72 9.53 -18.20 -14.61
C ALA A 72 10.26 -18.31 -13.25
N GLY A 73 11.60 -18.35 -13.24
CA GLY A 73 12.40 -18.48 -12.02
C GLY A 73 12.31 -17.29 -11.06
N ARG A 74 12.18 -16.05 -11.57
CA ARG A 74 12.05 -14.86 -10.72
C ARG A 74 10.66 -14.77 -10.09
N ARG A 75 9.62 -15.13 -10.86
CA ARG A 75 8.25 -15.28 -10.36
C ARG A 75 8.20 -16.28 -9.22
N ASP A 76 8.75 -17.47 -9.41
CA ASP A 76 8.70 -18.53 -8.40
C ASP A 76 9.47 -18.12 -7.14
N ALA A 77 10.61 -17.44 -7.28
CA ALA A 77 11.38 -16.91 -6.16
C ALA A 77 10.58 -15.89 -5.31
N PHE A 78 9.70 -15.08 -5.93
CA PHE A 78 8.83 -14.13 -5.22
C PHE A 78 7.56 -14.79 -4.64
N LEU A 79 7.16 -15.97 -5.12
CA LEU A 79 6.02 -16.71 -4.57
C LEU A 79 6.41 -17.69 -3.46
N ARG A 80 7.71 -17.92 -3.26
CA ARG A 80 8.25 -18.79 -2.21
C ARG A 80 7.86 -18.32 -0.81
N ARG A 81 7.09 -19.16 -0.09
CA ARG A 81 6.63 -18.91 1.28
C ARG A 81 7.77 -18.74 2.29
N ASP A 82 8.91 -19.39 2.06
CA ASP A 82 10.07 -19.44 2.95
C ASP A 82 11.05 -18.28 2.77
N ALA A 83 10.85 -17.45 1.73
CA ALA A 83 11.77 -16.39 1.39
C ALA A 83 11.98 -15.40 2.56
N SER A 84 13.24 -15.07 2.85
CA SER A 84 13.61 -14.26 4.02
C SER A 84 12.94 -12.88 4.01
N TRP A 85 12.81 -12.26 2.83
CA TRP A 85 12.18 -10.95 2.67
C TRP A 85 10.72 -10.93 3.15
N ARG A 86 9.99 -12.05 3.06
CA ARG A 86 8.60 -12.16 3.55
C ARG A 86 8.49 -11.88 5.05
N ARG A 87 9.55 -12.19 5.79
CA ARG A 87 9.64 -12.00 7.24
C ARG A 87 10.19 -10.62 7.62
N MET A 88 10.71 -9.84 6.68
CA MET A 88 11.30 -8.54 6.98
C MET A 88 10.21 -7.47 7.13
N LEU A 89 10.37 -6.62 8.13
CA LEU A 89 9.59 -5.40 8.33
C LEU A 89 9.90 -4.42 7.20
N VAL A 90 8.86 -3.72 6.76
CA VAL A 90 9.01 -2.73 5.69
C VAL A 90 9.60 -1.41 6.19
N GLN A 91 9.42 -1.12 7.48
CA GLN A 91 9.95 0.07 8.14
C GLN A 91 10.20 -0.14 9.64
N GLN A 92 10.96 0.77 10.24
CA GLN A 92 11.14 0.96 11.68
C GLN A 92 10.90 2.45 12.05
N PRO A 93 10.22 2.78 13.16
CA PRO A 93 9.45 1.88 14.02
C PRO A 93 8.38 1.10 13.23
N ALA A 94 8.02 -0.07 13.75
CA ALA A 94 7.18 -1.00 13.02
C ALA A 94 5.76 -0.44 12.82
N ALA A 95 5.33 -0.30 11.56
CA ALA A 95 3.97 0.12 11.25
C ALA A 95 2.97 -0.97 11.67
N ARG A 96 2.06 -0.68 12.60
CA ARG A 96 1.08 -1.65 13.09
C ARG A 96 -0.31 -1.48 12.50
N LYS A 97 -0.59 -0.33 11.89
CA LYS A 97 -1.82 -0.09 11.15
C LYS A 97 -1.50 0.29 9.72
N ILE A 98 -2.32 -0.23 8.81
CA ILE A 98 -2.17 -0.07 7.38
C ILE A 98 -3.48 0.46 6.84
N GLY A 99 -3.44 1.57 6.13
CA GLY A 99 -4.57 2.06 5.36
C GLY A 99 -4.64 1.33 4.03
N CYS A 100 -5.83 1.05 3.57
CA CYS A 100 -6.09 0.59 2.21
C CYS A 100 -7.12 1.54 1.60
N THR A 101 -6.81 2.13 0.46
CA THR A 101 -7.72 3.01 -0.27
C THR A 101 -7.87 2.51 -1.70
N GLU A 102 -9.12 2.31 -2.12
CA GLU A 102 -9.45 1.88 -3.46
C GLU A 102 -10.29 2.96 -4.15
N GLN A 103 -9.81 3.43 -5.29
CA GLN A 103 -10.52 4.28 -6.23
C GLN A 103 -11.13 3.41 -7.34
N ARG A 104 -12.41 3.62 -7.63
CA ARG A 104 -13.13 2.94 -8.72
C ARG A 104 -13.80 3.92 -9.64
N GLY A 105 -13.86 3.56 -10.92
CA GLY A 105 -14.68 4.23 -11.92
C GLY A 105 -13.89 5.26 -12.73
N GLN A 106 -14.19 5.30 -14.04
CA GLN A 106 -13.51 6.15 -15.01
C GLN A 106 -14.11 7.57 -15.06
N TYR A 107 -15.43 7.68 -14.85
CA TYR A 107 -16.18 8.94 -14.95
C TYR A 107 -16.76 9.39 -13.61
N GLU A 108 -17.22 8.44 -12.79
CA GLU A 108 -17.67 8.66 -11.42
C GLU A 108 -16.72 7.92 -10.49
N LYS A 109 -15.85 8.67 -9.81
CA LYS A 109 -14.87 8.10 -8.89
C LYS A 109 -15.53 7.78 -7.55
N MET A 110 -15.54 6.50 -7.17
CA MET A 110 -15.91 6.03 -5.84
C MET A 110 -14.66 5.68 -5.05
N PHE A 111 -14.64 6.04 -3.76
CA PHE A 111 -13.53 5.75 -2.87
C PHE A 111 -13.97 4.82 -1.74
N TYR A 112 -13.22 3.74 -1.54
CA TYR A 112 -13.38 2.82 -0.41
C TYR A 112 -12.12 2.88 0.44
N SER A 113 -12.27 2.84 1.76
CA SER A 113 -11.13 2.84 2.68
C SER A 113 -11.33 1.86 3.82
N ALA A 114 -10.25 1.19 4.22
CA ALA A 114 -10.22 0.28 5.35
C ALA A 114 -8.87 0.35 6.06
N THR A 115 -8.86 0.03 7.35
CA THR A 115 -7.65 -0.07 8.15
C THR A 115 -7.42 -1.52 8.55
N LEU A 116 -6.22 -2.04 8.30
CA LEU A 116 -5.78 -3.36 8.73
C LEU A 116 -4.80 -3.21 9.89
N SER A 117 -4.85 -4.15 10.84
CA SER A 117 -3.95 -4.18 12.00
C SER A 117 -2.98 -5.33 11.91
N GLU A 118 -1.69 -5.03 12.06
CA GLU A 118 -0.57 -5.95 12.12
C GLU A 118 0.15 -5.80 13.47
N PRO A 119 -0.27 -6.52 14.52
CA PRO A 119 0.26 -6.35 15.88
C PRO A 119 1.78 -6.56 15.98
N ARG A 120 2.35 -7.37 15.07
CA ARG A 120 3.78 -7.68 14.99
C ARG A 120 4.55 -6.79 14.02
N GLY A 121 3.94 -5.70 13.56
CA GLY A 121 4.49 -4.83 12.53
C GLY A 121 4.23 -5.35 11.12
N LEU A 122 4.02 -4.42 10.20
CA LEU A 122 3.82 -4.68 8.78
C LEU A 122 5.09 -5.30 8.20
N ARG A 123 4.93 -6.53 7.71
CA ARG A 123 5.98 -7.26 7.00
C ARG A 123 5.76 -7.19 5.50
N MET A 124 6.83 -7.39 4.75
CA MET A 124 6.76 -7.36 3.30
C MET A 124 5.83 -8.45 2.75
N ALA A 125 5.70 -9.61 3.42
CA ALA A 125 4.71 -10.62 3.04
C ALA A 125 3.30 -10.04 2.96
N THR A 126 2.83 -9.43 4.05
CA THR A 126 1.50 -8.82 4.11
C THR A 126 1.36 -7.73 3.05
N LEU A 127 2.33 -6.82 2.94
CA LEU A 127 2.27 -5.72 1.97
C LEU A 127 2.19 -6.25 0.53
N TYR A 128 3.01 -7.24 0.21
CA TYR A 128 3.03 -7.90 -1.10
C TYR A 128 1.72 -8.64 -1.36
N ASP A 129 1.20 -9.39 -0.39
CA ASP A 129 -0.03 -10.16 -0.54
C ASP A 129 -1.25 -9.25 -0.70
N ILE A 130 -1.30 -8.11 0.02
CA ILE A 130 -2.34 -7.08 -0.17
C ILE A 130 -2.30 -6.54 -1.60
N ALA A 131 -1.13 -6.09 -2.06
CA ALA A 131 -0.98 -5.56 -3.41
C ALA A 131 -1.28 -6.62 -4.48
N TYR A 132 -0.86 -7.88 -4.25
CA TYR A 132 -1.15 -9.00 -5.15
C TYR A 132 -2.64 -9.34 -5.21
N GLN A 133 -3.34 -9.38 -4.06
CA GLN A 133 -4.79 -9.56 -4.01
C GLN A 133 -5.54 -8.41 -4.69
N PHE A 134 -5.04 -7.17 -4.57
CA PHE A 134 -5.58 -6.02 -5.29
C PHE A 134 -5.39 -6.10 -6.82
N MET A 135 -4.41 -6.85 -7.30
CA MET A 135 -4.18 -7.01 -8.74
C MET A 135 -4.93 -8.20 -9.34
N ASP A 136 -5.90 -8.78 -8.62
CA ASP A 136 -6.81 -9.90 -8.96
C ASP A 136 -6.46 -10.65 -10.27
N THR A 137 -5.96 -11.88 -10.14
CA THR A 137 -5.43 -12.77 -11.19
C THR A 137 -4.91 -12.09 -12.48
N PRO A 138 -3.62 -12.24 -12.86
CA PRO A 138 -2.99 -11.52 -13.99
C PRO A 138 -3.62 -11.73 -15.39
N LYS A 139 -4.65 -12.59 -15.53
CA LYS A 139 -5.46 -12.73 -16.74
C LYS A 139 -6.60 -11.70 -16.86
N ALA A 140 -6.90 -10.94 -15.80
CA ALA A 140 -8.01 -9.97 -15.75
C ALA A 140 -7.56 -8.52 -15.57
N LEU A 141 -6.25 -8.27 -15.42
CA LEU A 141 -5.70 -6.91 -15.34
C LEU A 141 -6.05 -6.15 -16.62
N LYS A 142 -6.95 -5.19 -16.50
CA LYS A 142 -7.14 -4.21 -17.56
C LYS A 142 -5.91 -3.31 -17.57
N SER A 143 -5.55 -2.78 -18.73
CA SER A 143 -4.41 -1.85 -18.92
C SER A 143 -4.44 -0.59 -18.04
N TYR A 144 -5.51 -0.37 -17.29
CA TYR A 144 -5.76 0.79 -16.45
C TYR A 144 -5.79 0.47 -14.95
N ASP A 145 -5.74 -0.80 -14.56
CA ASP A 145 -5.65 -1.16 -13.15
C ASP A 145 -4.24 -0.87 -12.65
N SER A 146 -4.13 -0.26 -11.46
CA SER A 146 -2.85 0.14 -10.89
C SER A 146 -2.91 0.13 -9.38
N PHE A 147 -1.74 -0.01 -8.75
CA PHE A 147 -1.58 0.11 -7.31
C PHE A 147 -0.43 1.04 -6.97
N GLY A 148 -0.43 1.57 -5.76
CA GLY A 148 0.66 2.39 -5.23
C GLY A 148 0.82 2.18 -3.74
N VAL A 149 1.98 2.55 -3.20
CA VAL A 149 2.21 2.59 -1.76
C VAL A 149 2.51 4.02 -1.37
N TYR A 150 1.67 4.59 -0.52
CA TYR A 150 1.86 5.89 0.08
C TYR A 150 2.46 5.74 1.47
N TRP A 151 3.67 6.26 1.64
CA TRP A 151 4.37 6.28 2.91
C TRP A 151 3.90 7.48 3.73
N ARG A 152 2.79 7.33 4.43
CA ARG A 152 2.01 8.44 4.99
C ARG A 152 2.85 9.43 5.79
N VAL A 153 2.58 10.71 5.56
CA VAL A 153 3.05 11.84 6.35
C VAL A 153 1.82 12.72 6.56
N PRO A 154 1.15 12.63 7.72
CA PRO A 154 -0.18 13.21 7.93
C PRO A 154 -0.29 14.69 7.54
N GLU A 155 0.76 15.47 7.77
CA GLU A 155 0.82 16.92 7.46
C GLU A 155 0.79 17.20 5.95
N HIS A 156 1.18 16.22 5.15
CA HIS A 156 1.22 16.28 3.69
C HIS A 156 0.19 15.37 3.04
N ASP A 157 -0.79 14.89 3.83
CA ASP A 157 -1.82 14.03 3.28
C ASP A 157 -2.49 14.73 2.09
N PRO A 158 -2.58 14.03 0.94
CA PRO A 158 -3.23 14.61 -0.22
C PRO A 158 -4.65 15.00 0.19
N LYS A 159 -5.02 16.24 -0.12
CA LYS A 159 -6.42 16.65 -0.10
C LYS A 159 -7.11 15.92 -1.24
N VAL A 160 -7.54 14.70 -0.99
CA VAL A 160 -8.31 13.90 -1.94
C VAL A 160 -9.74 14.42 -1.88
N GLY A 161 -9.99 15.51 -2.60
CA GLY A 161 -11.32 16.01 -2.86
C GLY A 161 -11.39 16.44 -4.30
N GLU A 162 -11.99 15.64 -5.19
CA GLU A 162 -12.39 16.12 -6.50
C GLU A 162 -13.74 15.53 -6.95
N TRP A 163 -14.69 16.46 -7.05
CA TRP A 163 -15.83 16.58 -7.98
C TRP A 163 -16.48 15.31 -8.54
N SER A 164 -17.75 15.09 -8.16
CA SER A 164 -18.70 14.32 -8.97
C SER A 164 -19.79 15.27 -9.51
N TRP A 165 -20.08 15.20 -10.81
CA TRP A 165 -21.07 16.03 -11.51
C TRP A 165 -22.53 15.81 -11.05
N LYS A 166 -22.80 14.76 -10.27
CA LYS A 166 -24.16 14.36 -9.85
C LYS A 166 -24.40 14.32 -8.34
N VAL A 167 -23.37 14.10 -7.52
CA VAL A 167 -23.53 13.70 -6.10
C VAL A 167 -22.87 14.66 -5.11
N GLY A 168 -22.33 15.78 -5.61
CA GLY A 168 -21.57 16.72 -4.78
C GLY A 168 -20.18 16.17 -4.40
N SER A 169 -19.38 17.04 -3.79
CA SER A 169 -18.05 16.72 -3.27
C SER A 169 -18.19 15.91 -1.98
N TYR A 170 -17.87 14.62 -2.02
CA TYR A 170 -17.51 13.91 -0.79
C TYR A 170 -16.01 14.06 -0.58
N GLU A 171 -15.66 14.75 0.50
CA GLU A 171 -14.29 14.85 0.97
C GLU A 171 -13.85 13.51 1.60
N VAL A 172 -12.55 13.26 1.45
CA VAL A 172 -11.70 12.41 2.27
C VAL A 172 -11.53 10.96 1.83
N ALA A 173 -10.26 10.62 1.56
CA ALA A 173 -9.71 9.29 1.87
C ALA A 173 -8.72 9.31 3.05
N MET A 174 -7.76 10.23 3.09
CA MET A 174 -6.63 10.13 4.04
C MET A 174 -6.93 10.62 5.47
N GLU A 175 -7.74 11.67 5.64
CA GLU A 175 -8.07 12.20 6.98
C GLU A 175 -8.94 11.23 7.83
N LYS A 176 -9.51 10.19 7.20
CA LYS A 176 -10.22 9.11 7.90
C LYS A 176 -9.27 8.13 8.59
N PHE A 177 -7.99 8.12 8.21
CA PHE A 177 -7.02 7.24 8.84
C PHE A 177 -6.48 7.85 10.12
N GLU A 178 -6.47 7.06 11.18
CA GLU A 178 -5.84 7.39 12.45
C GLU A 178 -4.35 7.71 12.25
N ASN A 179 -3.80 8.61 13.07
CA ASN A 179 -2.43 9.12 12.91
C ASN A 179 -1.34 8.04 12.97
N ASP A 180 -1.63 6.89 13.58
CA ASP A 180 -0.70 5.76 13.69
C ASP A 180 -0.70 4.83 12.46
N VAL A 181 -1.52 5.12 11.45
CA VAL A 181 -1.39 4.53 10.11
C VAL A 181 -0.19 5.17 9.40
N ALA A 182 0.86 4.40 9.14
CA ALA A 182 2.09 4.90 8.52
C ALA A 182 2.29 4.48 7.05
N VAL A 183 1.51 3.50 6.59
CA VAL A 183 1.55 2.99 5.22
C VAL A 183 0.12 2.88 4.71
N VAL A 184 -0.13 3.44 3.54
CA VAL A 184 -1.42 3.33 2.85
C VAL A 184 -1.20 2.68 1.50
N VAL A 185 -1.91 1.57 1.23
CA VAL A 185 -1.91 0.93 -0.08
C VAL A 185 -3.04 1.53 -0.91
N LEU A 186 -2.70 2.03 -2.09
CA LEU A 186 -3.59 2.66 -3.04
C LEU A 186 -3.91 1.68 -4.17
N ARG A 187 -5.16 1.62 -4.58
CA ARG A 187 -5.62 0.85 -5.74
C ARG A 187 -6.50 1.72 -6.62
N ASN A 188 -6.31 1.66 -7.93
CA ASN A 188 -7.22 2.26 -8.90
C ASN A 188 -7.72 1.17 -9.84
N VAL A 189 -9.04 1.06 -9.97
CA VAL A 189 -9.70 0.00 -10.75
C VAL A 189 -10.67 0.64 -11.73
N ALA A 190 -10.55 0.28 -13.01
CA ALA A 190 -11.44 0.79 -14.06
C ALA A 190 -12.86 0.15 -14.04
N GLY A 191 -13.16 -0.75 -13.10
CA GLY A 191 -14.38 -1.56 -13.06
C GLY A 191 -15.41 -1.15 -12.01
N ASN A 192 -16.70 -1.37 -12.32
CA ASN A 192 -17.86 -0.92 -11.53
C ASN A 192 -18.27 -1.86 -10.37
N ARG A 193 -17.54 -2.94 -10.07
CA ARG A 193 -18.00 -4.00 -9.13
C ARG A 193 -17.29 -3.92 -7.78
N PRO A 194 -17.91 -3.49 -6.67
CA PRO A 194 -17.21 -3.25 -5.39
C PRO A 194 -16.42 -4.48 -4.92
N PRO A 195 -15.31 -4.30 -4.19
CA PRO A 195 -14.46 -5.42 -3.79
C PRO A 195 -15.15 -6.26 -2.70
N ASP A 196 -14.83 -7.56 -2.65
CA ASP A 196 -15.50 -8.53 -1.76
C ASP A 196 -15.37 -8.21 -0.26
N TRP A 197 -14.33 -7.44 0.13
CA TRP A 197 -14.15 -6.98 1.51
C TRP A 197 -15.05 -5.78 1.89
N CYS A 198 -15.62 -5.08 0.90
CA CYS A 198 -16.62 -4.03 1.10
C CYS A 198 -18.06 -4.58 1.15
N SER A 199 -18.30 -5.82 0.71
CA SER A 199 -19.67 -6.34 0.52
C SER A 199 -20.39 -6.78 1.80
N LYS A 200 -19.77 -6.63 2.98
CA LYS A 200 -20.39 -6.98 4.26
C LYS A 200 -20.67 -5.74 5.10
N PRO A 201 -21.95 -5.32 5.26
CA PRO A 201 -22.30 -4.36 6.29
C PRO A 201 -22.11 -5.03 7.66
N GLY A 202 -21.05 -4.63 8.36
CA GLY A 202 -20.74 -5.09 9.72
C GLY A 202 -19.42 -5.86 9.82
N LYS A 203 -18.42 -5.19 10.40
CA LYS A 203 -17.19 -5.76 11.00
C LYS A 203 -16.54 -6.90 10.19
N ALA A 204 -15.78 -6.55 9.16
CA ALA A 204 -14.84 -7.47 8.56
C ALA A 204 -13.68 -7.73 9.52
N SER A 205 -13.82 -8.76 10.35
CA SER A 205 -12.69 -9.48 10.94
C SER A 205 -12.20 -10.48 9.88
N LEU A 206 -10.98 -10.28 9.38
CA LEU A 206 -10.32 -11.28 8.56
C LEU A 206 -9.95 -12.47 9.47
N SER A 207 -10.79 -13.50 9.44
CA SER A 207 -10.44 -14.80 10.01
C SER A 207 -9.24 -15.36 9.24
N LYS A 208 -8.12 -15.52 9.93
CA LYS A 208 -6.92 -16.23 9.46
C LYS A 208 -7.31 -17.56 8.81
N LYS A 209 -6.80 -17.80 7.59
CA LYS A 209 -6.52 -19.17 7.13
C LYS A 209 -5.09 -19.20 6.56
N TYR A 210 -4.26 -19.88 7.34
CA TYR A 210 -2.94 -20.48 7.15
C TYR A 210 -2.06 -20.07 5.96
#